data_AF-A0A2A2GZJ6-F1
#
_entry.id   AF-A0A2A2GZJ6-F1
#
_cell.length_a   1.000
_cell.length_b   1.000
_cell.length_c   1.000
_cell.angle_alpha   90.00
_cell.angle_beta   90.00
_cell.angle_gamma   90.00
#
_symmetry.space_group_name_H-M   'P 1'
#
loop_
_entity.id
_entity.type
_entity.pdbx_description
1 polymer ?
#
loop_
_entity_poly.entity_id
_entity_poly.type
_entity_poly.pdbx_seq_one_letter_code
_entity_poly.pdbx_strand_id
1 'polypeptide(L)'
;MKQGTIPAGFQGYSYLKTKYGLSDAKCRQLVMAWNVPYKKVPHVVPGGQITQMSVVDEAAFRSALDNMMLESEKRGSQWYHPKMGRFSVTA
;
A
#
# COMPACT_ATOMS: atom_id res chain seq x y z
N MET A 1 -26.67 6.86 -6.97
CA MET A 1 -25.39 7.60 -6.90
C MET A 1 -24.26 6.59 -6.88
N LYS A 2 -23.36 6.60 -7.87
CA LYS A 2 -22.30 5.60 -7.98
C LYS A 2 -21.23 5.89 -6.91
N GLN A 3 -21.10 5.02 -5.91
CA GLN A 3 -19.86 4.89 -5.16
C GLN A 3 -18.73 4.83 -6.19
N GLY A 4 -17.63 5.58 -6.00
CA GLY A 4 -16.46 5.42 -6.85
C GLY A 4 -16.02 3.96 -6.76
N THR A 5 -16.37 3.17 -7.76
CA THR A 5 -16.06 1.75 -7.79
C THR A 5 -14.56 1.64 -7.89
N ILE A 6 -13.92 1.08 -6.86
CA ILE A 6 -12.51 0.73 -6.94
C ILE A 6 -12.36 -0.20 -8.16
N PRO A 7 -11.51 0.15 -9.14
CA PRO A 7 -11.33 -0.67 -10.33
C PRO A 7 -10.91 -2.09 -9.95
N ALA A 8 -11.34 -3.09 -10.72
CA ALA A 8 -10.93 -4.47 -10.51
C ALA A 8 -9.39 -4.58 -10.46
N GLY A 9 -8.87 -5.31 -9.47
CA GLY A 9 -7.42 -5.48 -9.24
C GLY A 9 -6.75 -4.34 -8.47
N PHE A 10 -7.44 -3.22 -8.21
CA PHE A 10 -6.93 -2.12 -7.39
C PHE A 10 -7.46 -2.22 -5.96
N GLN A 11 -6.69 -1.74 -4.99
CA GLN A 11 -7.05 -1.74 -3.57
C GLN A 11 -6.66 -0.43 -2.89
N GLY A 12 -7.41 -0.05 -1.85
CA GLY A 12 -7.04 1.07 -0.97
C GLY A 12 -5.93 0.69 0.00
N TYR A 13 -5.18 1.68 0.49
CA TYR A 13 -4.08 1.45 1.43
C TYR A 13 -4.50 0.78 2.75
N SER A 14 -5.72 1.02 3.23
CA SER A 14 -6.27 0.33 4.41
C SER A 14 -6.36 -1.18 4.19
N TYR A 15 -6.77 -1.63 3.01
CA TYR A 15 -6.80 -3.05 2.66
C TYR A 15 -5.38 -3.62 2.61
N LEU A 16 -4.45 -2.94 1.93
CA LEU A 16 -3.06 -3.39 1.81
C LEU A 16 -2.37 -3.51 3.17
N LYS A 17 -2.56 -2.52 4.05
CA LYS A 17 -2.05 -2.56 5.43
C LYS A 17 -2.56 -3.80 6.16
N THR A 18 -3.87 -4.04 6.14
CA THR A 18 -4.48 -5.17 6.86
C THR A 18 -4.04 -6.51 6.28
N LYS A 19 -3.90 -6.62 4.96
CA LYS A 19 -3.54 -7.86 4.29
C LYS A 19 -2.06 -8.21 4.36
N TYR A 20 -1.18 -7.22 4.24
CA TYR A 20 0.26 -7.41 4.09
C TYR A 20 1.09 -6.93 5.28
N GLY A 21 0.46 -6.33 6.30
CA GLY A 21 1.08 -6.07 7.60
C GLY A 21 2.06 -4.90 7.63
N LEU A 22 2.29 -4.20 6.52
CA LEU A 22 3.00 -2.92 6.50
C LEU A 22 2.08 -1.80 7.02
N SER A 23 2.66 -0.83 7.73
CA SER A 23 1.90 0.39 8.08
C SER A 23 1.48 1.16 6.81
N ASP A 24 0.44 1.98 6.89
CA ASP A 24 -0.05 2.77 5.75
C ASP A 24 1.07 3.62 5.11
N ALA A 25 1.89 4.26 5.95
CA ALA A 25 3.05 5.02 5.50
C ALA A 25 4.07 4.14 4.75
N LYS A 26 4.31 2.91 5.20
CA LYS A 26 5.22 1.97 4.52
C LYS A 26 4.62 1.41 3.24
N CYS A 27 3.32 1.17 3.18
CA CYS A 27 2.65 0.83 1.91
C CYS A 27 2.84 1.94 0.88
N ARG A 28 2.64 3.21 1.25
CA ARG A 28 2.87 4.36 0.35
C ARG A 28 4.33 4.47 -0.07
N GLN A 29 5.26 4.28 0.86
CA GLN A 29 6.69 4.31 0.58
C GLN A 29 7.08 3.21 -0.43
N LEU A 30 6.59 1.98 -0.26
CA LEU A 30 6.81 0.87 -1.19
C LEU A 30 6.27 1.22 -2.59
N VAL A 31 5.04 1.74 -2.67
CA VAL A 31 4.42 2.14 -3.94
C VAL A 31 5.29 3.13 -4.70
N MET A 32 5.81 4.15 -4.01
CA MET A 32 6.66 5.17 -4.64
C MET A 32 8.04 4.62 -5.00
N ALA A 33 8.67 3.85 -4.12
CA ALA A 33 10.05 3.37 -4.32
C ALA A 33 10.18 2.26 -5.38
N TRP A 34 9.09 1.54 -5.69
CA TRP A 34 9.03 0.50 -6.73
C TRP A 34 8.15 0.88 -7.92
N ASN A 35 7.70 2.14 -8.01
CA ASN A 35 6.81 2.61 -9.08
C ASN A 35 5.57 1.71 -9.28
N VAL A 36 4.99 1.23 -8.18
CA VAL A 36 3.79 0.39 -8.25
C VAL A 36 2.63 1.22 -8.83
N PRO A 37 1.90 0.71 -9.84
CA PRO A 37 0.79 1.44 -10.44
C PRO A 37 -0.27 1.83 -9.41
N TYR A 38 -0.65 3.11 -9.39
CA TYR A 38 -1.73 3.62 -8.56
C TYR A 38 -2.58 4.64 -9.34
N LYS A 39 -3.82 4.82 -8.90
CA LYS A 39 -4.82 5.73 -9.49
C LYS A 39 -5.52 6.52 -8.39
N LYS A 40 -6.05 7.69 -8.73
CA LYS A 40 -6.97 8.43 -7.86
C LYS A 40 -8.41 8.13 -8.25
N VAL A 41 -9.25 7.80 -7.27
CA VAL A 41 -10.68 7.54 -7.47
C VAL A 41 -11.52 8.38 -6.50
N PRO A 42 -12.73 8.81 -6.89
CA PRO A 42 -13.65 9.49 -5.99
C PRO A 42 -14.00 8.61 -4.79
N HIS A 43 -13.97 9.18 -3.59
CA HIS A 43 -14.40 8.54 -2.36
C HIS A 43 -15.32 9.47 -1.59
N VAL A 44 -16.49 8.96 -1.18
CA VAL A 44 -17.44 9.71 -0.37
C VAL A 44 -17.09 9.47 1.10
N VAL A 45 -16.72 10.53 1.80
CA VAL A 45 -16.48 10.46 3.25
C VAL A 45 -17.80 10.67 4.03
N PRO A 46 -17.87 10.26 5.32
CA PRO A 46 -19.01 10.60 6.17
C PRO A 46 -19.28 12.11 6.14
N GLY A 47 -20.54 12.50 5.92
CA GLY A 47 -20.92 13.90 5.69
C GLY A 47 -21.13 14.27 4.20
N GLY A 48 -20.90 13.33 3.27
CA GLY A 48 -21.29 13.49 1.86
C GLY A 48 -20.27 14.24 0.99
N GLN A 49 -19.17 14.71 1.57
CA GLN A 49 -18.08 15.31 0.80
C GLN A 49 -17.38 14.26 -0.08
N ILE A 50 -17.12 14.61 -1.34
CA ILE A 50 -16.35 13.77 -2.26
C ILE A 50 -14.87 14.17 -2.17
N THR A 51 -14.03 13.22 -1.79
CA THR A 51 -12.56 13.34 -1.78
C THR A 51 -11.95 12.44 -2.85
N GLN A 52 -10.65 12.58 -3.10
CA GLN A 52 -9.88 11.68 -3.95
C GLN A 52 -9.09 10.71 -3.08
N MET A 53 -9.29 9.40 -3.24
CA MET A 53 -8.41 8.39 -2.63
C MET A 53 -7.47 7.78 -3.66
N SER A 54 -6.26 7.43 -3.22
CA SER A 54 -5.36 6.62 -4.03
C SER A 54 -5.67 5.14 -3.85
N VAL A 55 -5.81 4.42 -4.97
CA VAL A 55 -5.90 2.96 -5.04
C VAL A 55 -4.72 2.41 -5.83
N VAL A 56 -4.25 1.23 -5.48
CA VAL A 56 -2.98 0.64 -5.93
C VAL A 56 -3.26 -0.72 -6.56
N ASP A 57 -2.58 -1.04 -7.66
CA ASP A 57 -2.63 -2.39 -8.25
C ASP A 57 -2.08 -3.43 -7.26
N GLU A 58 -2.93 -4.37 -6.84
CA GLU A 58 -2.62 -5.30 -5.76
C GLU A 58 -1.55 -6.33 -6.16
N ALA A 59 -1.59 -6.82 -7.40
CA ALA A 59 -0.65 -7.82 -7.88
C ALA A 59 0.76 -7.21 -8.00
N ALA A 60 0.86 -6.00 -8.55
CA ALA A 60 2.11 -5.26 -8.61
C ALA A 60 2.62 -4.90 -7.21
N PHE A 61 1.73 -4.51 -6.29
CA PHE A 61 2.09 -4.24 -4.90
C PHE A 61 2.69 -5.47 -4.22
N ARG A 62 2.05 -6.64 -4.37
CA ARG A 62 2.55 -7.90 -3.83
C ARG A 62 3.93 -8.25 -4.39
N SER A 63 4.11 -8.14 -5.71
CA SER A 63 5.42 -8.41 -6.33
C SER A 63 6.50 -7.46 -5.82
N ALA A 64 6.20 -6.17 -5.65
CA ALA A 64 7.12 -5.20 -5.07
C ALA A 64 7.45 -5.52 -3.60
N LEU A 65 6.45 -5.96 -2.82
CA LEU A 65 6.63 -6.38 -1.43
C LEU A 65 7.56 -7.58 -1.33
N ASP A 66 7.31 -8.61 -2.15
CA ASP A 66 8.12 -9.84 -2.17
C ASP A 66 9.58 -9.51 -2.52
N ASN A 67 9.81 -8.68 -3.55
CA ASN A 67 11.16 -8.22 -3.92
C ASN A 67 11.82 -7.41 -2.80
N MET A 68 11.09 -6.47 -2.19
CA MET A 68 11.60 -5.67 -1.08
C MET A 68 11.98 -6.53 0.13
N MET A 69 11.20 -7.56 0.44
CA MET A 69 11.47 -8.47 1.55
C MET A 69 12.70 -9.36 1.28
N LEU A 70 12.94 -9.78 0.04
CA LEU A 70 14.15 -10.54 -0.34
C LEU A 70 15.44 -9.73 -0.14
N GLU A 71 15.37 -8.42 -0.36
CA GLU A 71 16.50 -7.48 -0.17
C GLU A 71 16.62 -6.97 1.27
N SER A 72 15.68 -7.32 2.16
CA SER A 72 15.61 -6.79 3.52
C SER A 72 16.41 -7.63 4.52
N GLU A 73 17.09 -6.95 5.43
CA GLU A 73 17.82 -7.58 6.53
C GLU A 73 16.96 -7.60 7.80
N LYS A 74 16.81 -8.77 8.43
CA LYS A 74 16.16 -8.88 9.74
C LYS A 74 17.10 -8.37 10.84
N ARG A 75 16.67 -7.37 11.60
CA ARG A 75 17.40 -6.74 12.71
C ARG A 75 16.58 -6.81 13.99
N GLY A 76 16.70 -7.91 14.72
CA GLY A 76 15.89 -8.19 15.91
C GLY A 76 14.41 -8.39 15.56
N SER A 77 13.54 -7.57 16.15
CA SER A 77 12.09 -7.57 15.89
C SER A 77 11.67 -6.73 14.69
N GLN A 78 12.62 -6.04 14.03
CA GLN A 78 12.36 -5.19 12.87
C GLN A 78 13.14 -5.66 11.64
N TRP A 79 12.77 -5.10 10.50
CA TRP A 79 13.46 -5.25 9.23
C TRP A 79 14.11 -3.94 8.83
N TYR A 80 15.16 -4.02 8.03
CA TYR A 80 15.81 -2.87 7.42
C TYR A 80 16.00 -3.09 5.93
N HIS A 81 15.66 -2.09 5.13
CA HIS A 81 15.95 -2.03 3.71
C HIS A 81 16.39 -0.62 3.33
N PRO A 82 17.41 -0.41 2.48
CA PRO A 82 17.92 0.93 2.16
C PRO A 82 16.85 1.93 1.70
N LYS A 83 15.89 1.49 0.87
CA LYS A 83 14.77 2.31 0.39
C LYS A 83 13.61 2.44 1.39
N MET A 84 13.52 1.57 2.40
CA MET A 84 12.41 1.55 3.37
C MET A 84 12.83 2.04 4.75
N GLY A 85 14.12 2.19 5.05
CA GLY A 85 14.60 2.35 6.41
C GLY A 85 14.20 1.17 7.30
N ARG A 86 14.00 1.41 8.60
CA ARG A 86 13.46 0.39 9.52
C ARG A 86 11.94 0.26 9.35
N PHE A 87 11.44 -0.97 9.39
CA PHE A 87 10.01 -1.26 9.33
C PHE A 87 9.67 -2.56 10.06
N SER A 88 8.38 -2.76 10.30
CA SER A 88 7.80 -3.99 10.84
C SER A 88 6.74 -4.50 9.89
N VAL A 89 6.57 -5.83 9.85
CA VAL A 89 5.52 -6.52 9.11
C VAL A 89 4.74 -7.33 10.15
N THR A 90 3.43 -7.14 10.22
CA THR A 90 2.56 -7.77 11.23
C THR A 90 1.55 -8.76 10.63
N ALA A 91 1.67 -9.11 9.35
CA ALA A 91 0.79 -10.05 8.68
C ALA A 91 1.18 -11.50 8.97
#